data_AF-A0A7V9S6C0-F1
#
_entry.id   AF-A0A7V9S6C0-F1
#
_cell.length_a   1.000
_cell.length_b   1.000
_cell.length_c   1.000
_cell.angle_alpha   90.00
_cell.angle_beta   90.00
_cell.angle_gamma   90.00
#
_symmetry.space_group_name_H-M   'P 1'
#
loop_
_entity.id
_entity.type
_entity.pdbx_description
1 polymer ?
#
loop_
_entity_poly.entity_id
_entity_poly.type
_entity_poly.pdbx_seq_one_letter_code
_entity_poly.pdbx_strand_id
1 'polypeptide(L)' 'MKINKEMRRASRELLRASFTDGQLDQGRVSSLVQSVTVKKPRNYISVLENFKRLVRLEVEKRHARIESATPLTPEATSD' A
#
# COMPACT_ATOMS: atom_id res chain seq x y z
N MET A 1 14.28 3.68 13.79
CA MET A 1 14.96 2.92 12.72
C MET A 1 15.67 3.90 11.78
N LYS A 2 16.99 3.78 11.56
CA LYS A 2 17.76 4.70 10.71
C LYS A 2 17.58 4.27 9.24
N ILE A 3 16.65 4.91 8.53
CA ILE A 3 16.43 4.65 7.11
C ILE A 3 17.43 5.43 6.25
N ASN A 4 18.14 4.74 5.35
CA ASN A 4 19.06 5.40 4.43
C ASN A 4 18.32 5.98 3.21
N LYS A 5 19.04 6.64 2.29
CA LYS A 5 18.43 7.26 1.09
C LYS A 5 17.85 6.22 0.12
N GLU A 6 18.52 5.09 -0.04
CA GLU A 6 18.11 4.02 -0.96
C GLU A 6 16.81 3.35 -0.49
N MET A 7 16.71 3.08 0.81
CA MET A 7 15.52 2.46 1.39
C MET A 7 14.31 3.41 1.30
N ARG A 8 14.50 4.71 1.54
CA ARG A 8 13.45 5.71 1.32
C ARG A 8 12.99 5.76 -0.14
N ARG A 9 13.92 5.62 -1.08
CA ARG A 9 13.60 5.57 -2.52
C ARG A 9 12.80 4.30 -2.84
N ALA A 10 13.30 3.13 -2.43
CA ALA A 10 12.65 1.85 -2.68
C ALA A 10 11.22 1.80 -2.11
N SER A 11 11.00 2.25 -0.87
CA SER A 11 9.67 2.29 -0.26
C SER A 11 8.70 3.21 -1.01
N ARG A 12 9.19 4.34 -1.55
CA ARG A 12 8.38 5.25 -2.38
C ARG A 12 8.06 4.66 -3.75
N GLU A 13 8.99 3.91 -4.34
CA GLU A 13 8.77 3.20 -5.60
C GLU A 13 7.71 2.10 -5.42
N LEU A 14 7.77 1.33 -4.33
CA LEU A 14 6.72 0.36 -3.97
C LEU A 14 5.37 1.02 -3.79
N LEU A 15 5.31 2.17 -3.10
CA LEU A 15 4.07 2.95 -2.96
C LEU A 15 3.51 3.35 -4.32
N ARG A 16 4.32 3.93 -5.21
CA ARG A 16 3.87 4.31 -6.56
C ARG A 16 3.40 3.11 -7.38
N ALA A 17 4.10 1.98 -7.27
CA ALA A 17 3.73 0.75 -7.97
C ALA A 17 2.46 0.10 -7.41
N SER A 18 1.98 0.51 -6.23
CA SER A 18 0.77 0.00 -5.59
C SER A 18 -0.51 0.68 -6.09
N PHE A 19 -0.43 1.67 -6.97
CA PHE A 19 -1.61 2.32 -7.54
C PHE A 19 -2.06 1.64 -8.83
N THR A 20 -3.38 1.56 -9.01
CA THR A 20 -4.09 1.22 -10.24
C THR A 20 -5.09 2.35 -10.50
N ASP A 21 -5.09 2.92 -11.70
CA ASP A 21 -6.02 4.01 -12.08
C ASP A 21 -6.05 5.18 -11.09
N GLY A 22 -4.89 5.52 -10.52
CA GLY A 22 -4.75 6.59 -9.54
C GLY A 22 -5.32 6.26 -8.15
N GLN A 23 -5.83 5.04 -7.92
CA GLN A 23 -6.30 4.55 -6.63
C GLN A 23 -5.31 3.54 -6.04
N LEU A 24 -5.18 3.53 -4.71
CA LEU A 24 -4.37 2.54 -4.03
C LEU A 24 -5.06 1.18 -4.15
N ASP A 25 -4.37 0.21 -4.74
CA ASP A 25 -4.89 -1.12 -5.01
C ASP A 25 -4.35 -2.11 -3.97
N GLN A 26 -5.25 -2.66 -3.16
CA GLN A 26 -4.91 -3.60 -2.10
C GLN A 26 -4.27 -4.90 -2.65
N GLY A 27 -4.74 -5.39 -3.81
CA GLY A 27 -4.19 -6.57 -4.47
C GLY A 27 -2.74 -6.33 -4.90
N ARG A 28 -2.43 -5.13 -5.41
CA ARG A 28 -1.06 -4.74 -5.76
C ARG A 28 -0.16 -4.59 -4.55
N VAL A 29 -0.65 -3.98 -3.47
CA VAL A 29 0.09 -3.88 -2.19
C VAL A 29 0.49 -5.29 -1.73
N SER A 30 -0.45 -6.22 -1.64
CA SER A 30 -0.18 -7.60 -1.23
C SER A 30 0.82 -8.31 -2.13
N SER A 31 0.64 -8.20 -3.45
CA SER A 31 1.53 -8.83 -4.45
C SER A 31 2.96 -8.30 -4.36
N LEU A 32 3.13 -6.99 -4.16
CA LEU A 32 4.44 -6.36 -4.01
C LEU A 32 5.13 -6.77 -2.71
N VAL A 33 4.40 -6.82 -1.58
CA VAL A 33 4.93 -7.31 -0.31
C VAL A 33 5.39 -8.76 -0.44
N GLN A 34 4.58 -9.61 -1.08
CA GLN A 34 4.93 -11.01 -1.32
C GLN A 34 6.19 -11.12 -2.17
N SER A 35 6.28 -10.38 -3.28
CA SER A 35 7.45 -10.36 -4.17
C SER A 35 8.73 -9.96 -3.43
N VAL A 36 8.68 -8.92 -2.59
CA VAL A 36 9.82 -8.47 -1.77
C VAL A 36 10.18 -9.52 -0.72
N THR A 37 9.19 -10.18 -0.11
CA THR A 37 9.39 -11.21 0.92
C THR A 37 9.95 -12.51 0.34
N VAL A 38 9.66 -12.83 -0.92
CA VAL A 38 10.24 -13.97 -1.65
C VAL A 38 11.68 -13.66 -2.07
N LYS A 39 11.92 -12.48 -2.65
CA LYS A 39 13.25 -12.10 -3.14
C LYS A 39 14.25 -11.75 -2.03
N LYS A 40 13.75 -11.32 -0.87
CA LYS A 40 14.53 -10.90 0.32
C LYS A 40 15.78 -10.07 -0.01
N PRO A 41 15.66 -8.97 -0.77
CA PRO A 41 16.80 -8.10 -1.07
C PRO A 41 17.38 -7.49 0.22
N ARG A 42 18.61 -6.95 0.17
CA ARG A 42 19.21 -6.30 1.36
C ARG A 42 18.27 -5.24 1.94
N ASN A 43 18.19 -5.20 3.27
CA ASN A 43 17.36 -4.25 4.03
C ASN A 43 15.85 -4.32 3.74
N TYR A 44 15.33 -5.42 3.18
CA TYR A 44 13.92 -5.55 2.80
C TYR A 44 12.95 -5.30 3.96
N ILE A 45 13.26 -5.76 5.18
CA ILE A 45 12.42 -5.55 6.36
C ILE A 45 12.18 -4.07 6.60
N SER A 46 13.26 -3.29 6.61
CA SER A 46 13.18 -1.86 6.86
C SER A 46 12.55 -1.08 5.70
N VAL A 47 12.66 -1.58 4.46
CA VAL A 47 11.93 -1.04 3.29
C VAL A 47 10.43 -1.31 3.45
N LEU A 48 10.04 -2.52 3.86
CA LEU A 48 8.65 -2.91 4.08
C LEU A 48 8.02 -2.15 5.25
N GLU A 49 8.75 -1.93 6.35
CA GLU A 49 8.30 -1.11 7.47
C GLU A 49 8.01 0.33 7.06
N ASN A 50 8.90 0.94 6.27
CA ASN A 50 8.67 2.29 5.76
C ASN A 50 7.54 2.32 4.73
N PHE A 51 7.43 1.32 3.88
CA PHE A 51 6.35 1.17 2.92
C PHE A 51 4.98 1.03 3.62
N LYS A 52 4.87 0.20 4.67
CA LYS A 52 3.67 0.09 5.52
C LYS A 52 3.26 1.44 6.10
N ARG A 53 4.22 2.23 6.60
CA ARG A 53 3.96 3.60 7.09
C ARG A 53 3.43 4.49 5.96
N LEU A 54 4.01 4.43 4.77
CA LEU A 54 3.57 5.24 3.62
C LEU A 54 2.14 4.87 3.18
N VAL A 55 1.83 3.58 3.11
CA VAL A 55 0.47 3.08 2.82
C VAL A 55 -0.52 3.59 3.84
N ARG A 56 -0.19 3.49 5.14
CA ARG A 56 -1.04 4.02 6.21
C ARG A 56 -1.30 5.52 6.05
N LEU A 57 -0.26 6.32 5.79
CA LEU A 57 -0.39 7.76 5.59
C LEU A 57 -1.21 8.10 4.34
N GLU A 58 -1.06 7.35 3.26
CA GLU A 58 -1.85 7.55 2.03
C GLU A 58 -3.33 7.23 2.26
N VAL A 59 -3.61 6.14 2.99
CA VAL A 59 -4.95 5.76 3.42
C VAL A 59 -5.54 6.86 4.31
N GLU A 60 -4.83 7.31 5.35
CA GLU A 60 -5.27 8.40 6.24
C GLU A 60 -5.52 9.72 5.47
N LYS A 61 -4.63 10.09 4.53
CA LYS A 61 -4.78 11.28 3.69
C LYS A 61 -6.03 11.21 2.80
N ARG A 62 -6.38 10.01 2.31
CA ARG A 62 -7.59 9.78 1.51
C ARG A 62 -8.84 9.70 2.38
N HIS A 63 -8.74 9.15 3.59
CA HIS A 63 -9.84 9.17 4.57
C HIS A 63 -10.26 10.59 4.92
N ALA A 64 -9.32 11.55 4.99
CA ALA A 64 -9.64 12.96 5.19
C ALA A 64 -10.30 13.64 3.95
N ARG A 65 -10.40 12.95 2.81
CA ARG A 65 -10.99 13.50 1.57
C ARG A 65 -12.21 12.70 1.07
N ILE A 66 -12.80 11.85 1.92
CA ILE A 66 -14.01 11.08 1.59
C ILE A 66 -14.95 11.10 2.81
N GLU A 67 -15.54 12.26 3.11
CA GLU A 67 -16.87 12.32 3.72
C GLU A 67 -17.89 12.36 2.57
N SER A 68 -18.34 11.19 2.09
CA SER A 68 -19.45 10.92 1.15
C SER A 68 -19.06 9.77 0.21
N ALA A 69 -19.85 8.73 -0.09
CA ALA A 69 -21.11 8.22 0.42
C ALA A 69 -21.26 6.81 -0.17
N THR A 70 -21.42 5.78 0.67
CA THR A 70 -22.27 4.58 0.53
C THR A 70 -21.67 3.40 1.31
N PRO A 71 -22.40 2.81 2.27
CA PRO A 71 -22.13 1.45 2.69
C PRO A 71 -22.57 0.55 1.53
N LEU A 72 -21.64 -0.18 0.91
CA LEU A 72 -22.00 -1.28 0.03
C LEU A 72 -22.51 -2.43 0.93
N THR A 73 -23.81 -2.41 1.22
CA THR A 73 -24.54 -3.56 1.72
C THR A 73 -24.52 -4.66 0.67
N PRO A 74 -24.10 -5.89 1.00
CA PRO A 74 -24.32 -7.04 0.15
C PRO A 74 -25.77 -7.49 0.35
N GLU A 75 -26.69 -7.07 -0.54
CA GLU A 75 -28.05 -7.56 -0.56
C GLU A 75 -28.35 -8.22 -1.92
N ALA A 76 -28.96 -9.41 -1.82
CA ALA A 76 -29.59 -10.23 -2.86
C ALA A 76 -28.71 -11.05 -3.83
N THR A 77 -28.29 -12.25 -3.38
CA THR A 77 -28.31 -13.42 -4.25
C THR A 77 -29.75 -13.95 -4.29
N SER A 78 -30.44 -13.71 -5.39
CA SER A 78 -31.70 -14.36 -5.76
C SER A 78 -31.59 -14.78 -7.23
N ASP A 79 -31.30 -16.06 -7.47
CA ASP A 79 -31.94 -16.91 -8.48
C ASP A 79 -31.58 -18.37 -8.20
#